data_AF-A0A834GDJ2-F1
#
_entry.id   AF-A0A834GDJ2-F1
#
_cell.length_a   1.000
_cell.length_b   1.000
_cell.length_c   1.000
_cell.angle_alpha   90.00
_cell.angle_beta   90.00
_cell.angle_gamma   90.00
#
_symmetry.space_group_name_H-M   'P 1'
#
loop_
_entity.id
_entity.type
_entity.pdbx_description
1 polymer ?
#
loop_
_entity_poly.entity_id
_entity_poly.type
_entity_poly.pdbx_seq_one_letter_code
_entity_poly.pdbx_strand_id
1 'polypeptide(L)'
;MPPLLTSRAISSLFLSTRSFPSMVTTTTASVAPKSRLRGVVFDMDGTLTVPVIDFQAMYRAVLGEEEYLALKSRKPFTGIDVLHHIENWSPDKQRRAYEIIADFEQQGLDRLQIMPG
;
A
#
# COMPACT_ATOMS: atom_id res chain seq x y z
N MET A 1 -5.41 -10.57 55.03
CA MET A 1 -5.93 -9.84 56.21
C MET A 1 -4.94 -8.74 56.60
N PRO A 2 -5.42 -7.54 56.99
CA PRO A 2 -4.70 -6.25 56.87
C PRO A 2 -3.89 -5.91 58.15
N PRO A 3 -3.21 -4.75 58.27
CA PRO A 3 -3.91 -3.49 58.50
C PRO A 3 -3.41 -2.28 57.70
N LEU A 4 -4.36 -1.37 57.49
CA LEU A 4 -4.17 0.05 57.20
C LEU A 4 -3.38 0.75 58.30
N LEU A 5 -2.53 1.71 57.94
CA LEU A 5 -2.11 2.79 58.82
C LEU A 5 -2.23 4.13 58.08
N THR A 6 -2.98 5.01 58.72
CA THR A 6 -3.43 6.33 58.30
C THR A 6 -2.40 7.41 58.64
N SER A 7 -2.69 8.64 58.17
CA SER A 7 -2.24 9.92 58.74
C SER A 7 -0.87 10.43 58.22
N ARG A 8 -0.66 11.69 57.80
CA ARG A 8 -1.33 12.97 58.11
C ARG A 8 -1.26 13.94 56.92
N ALA A 9 -2.30 14.76 56.81
CA ALA A 9 -2.28 15.99 56.03
C ALA A 9 -1.42 17.06 56.72
N ILE A 10 -0.71 17.87 55.92
CA ILE A 10 -0.27 19.20 56.33
C ILE A 10 -0.78 20.18 55.27
N SER A 11 -1.65 21.07 55.73
CA SER A 11 -2.27 22.16 54.99
C SER A 11 -1.57 23.46 55.35
N SER A 12 -1.13 24.23 54.35
CA SER A 12 -0.76 25.66 54.46
C SER A 12 -0.15 26.08 53.11
N LEU A 13 -0.36 27.24 52.49
CA LEU A 13 -1.16 28.43 52.74
C LEU A 13 -1.22 29.17 51.38
N PHE A 14 -2.29 29.93 51.18
CA PHE A 14 -2.68 30.69 50.00
C PHE A 14 -1.61 31.62 49.39
N LEU A 15 -1.69 31.86 48.08
CA LEU A 15 -1.61 33.22 47.53
C LEU A 15 -2.47 33.32 46.25
N SER A 16 -3.51 34.14 46.35
CA SER A 16 -4.44 34.48 45.28
C SER A 16 -3.83 35.56 44.38
N THR A 17 -3.65 35.26 43.10
CA THR A 17 -3.31 36.27 42.09
C THR A 17 -4.54 36.55 41.21
N ARG A 18 -5.03 37.78 41.30
CA ARG A 18 -6.18 38.32 40.55
C ARG A 18 -6.02 38.19 39.03
N SER A 19 -7.15 37.92 38.39
CA SER A 19 -7.36 37.82 36.94
C SER A 19 -7.15 39.13 36.18
N PHE A 20 -6.72 39.00 34.92
CA PHE A 20 -7.07 39.90 33.82
C PHE A 20 -7.63 39.05 32.66
N PRO A 21 -8.90 39.23 32.22
CA PRO A 21 -9.36 38.56 31.02
C PRO A 21 -8.96 39.39 29.80
N SER A 22 -7.94 38.95 29.07
CA SER A 22 -7.71 39.43 27.69
C SER A 22 -8.64 38.64 26.78
N MET A 23 -9.65 39.31 26.21
CA MET A 23 -10.53 38.73 25.21
C MET A 23 -9.77 38.65 23.89
N VAL A 24 -9.02 37.56 23.69
CA VAL A 24 -8.47 37.20 22.39
C VAL A 24 -9.55 36.44 21.63
N THR A 25 -10.20 37.10 20.67
CA THR A 25 -11.02 36.43 19.66
C THR A 25 -10.07 35.63 18.76
N THR A 26 -9.70 34.45 19.24
CA THR A 26 -9.02 33.46 18.41
C THR A 26 -10.12 32.83 17.59
N THR A 27 -10.18 33.15 16.30
CA THR A 27 -10.97 32.36 15.35
C THR A 27 -10.33 30.98 15.34
N THR A 28 -10.79 30.10 16.24
CA THR A 28 -10.43 28.69 16.26
C THR A 28 -11.10 28.09 15.04
N ALA A 29 -10.44 28.19 13.88
CA ALA A 29 -10.65 27.22 12.83
C ALA A 29 -10.46 25.87 13.52
N SER A 30 -11.54 25.14 13.74
CA SER A 30 -11.55 23.82 14.33
C SER A 30 -10.77 22.93 13.39
N VAL A 31 -9.45 22.82 13.61
CA VAL A 31 -8.63 21.82 12.96
C VAL A 31 -9.13 20.49 13.50
N ALA A 32 -10.05 19.87 12.75
CA ALA A 32 -10.54 18.55 13.07
C ALA A 32 -9.33 17.64 13.34
N PRO A 33 -9.33 16.87 14.44
CA PRO A 33 -8.20 16.02 14.76
C PRO A 33 -7.99 15.05 13.60
N LYS A 34 -6.82 15.14 12.95
CA LYS A 34 -6.46 14.25 11.84
C LYS A 34 -6.56 12.81 12.35
N SER A 35 -7.23 11.96 11.57
CA SER A 35 -7.36 10.55 11.91
C SER A 35 -5.97 9.93 12.09
N ARG A 36 -5.81 9.11 13.15
CA ARG A 36 -4.53 8.44 13.42
C ARG A 36 -4.34 7.29 12.43
N LEU A 37 -3.34 7.41 11.56
CA LEU A 37 -2.91 6.35 10.65
C LEU A 37 -2.57 5.08 11.44
N ARG A 38 -3.12 3.94 11.02
CA ARG A 38 -2.93 2.64 11.69
C ARG A 38 -1.97 1.71 10.94
N GLY A 39 -1.88 1.87 9.62
CA GLY A 39 -1.02 1.09 8.76
C GLY A 39 -1.13 1.59 7.32
N VAL A 40 -0.12 1.24 6.52
CA VAL A 40 -0.05 1.52 5.08
C VAL A 40 0.39 0.23 4.40
N VAL A 41 -0.24 -0.09 3.28
CA VAL A 41 0.20 -1.16 2.38
C VAL A 41 0.72 -0.46 1.14
N PHE A 42 1.97 -0.74 0.80
CA PHE A 42 2.57 -0.26 -0.42
C PHE A 42 2.51 -1.37 -1.46
N ASP A 43 2.18 -0.99 -2.69
CA ASP A 43 2.40 -1.87 -3.83
C ASP A 43 3.91 -2.14 -3.99
N MET A 44 4.28 -3.25 -4.61
CA MET A 44 5.70 -3.54 -4.81
C MET A 44 6.25 -2.76 -6.01
N ASP A 45 5.66 -2.95 -7.18
CA ASP A 45 6.12 -2.37 -8.43
C ASP A 45 5.65 -0.93 -8.58
N GLY A 46 6.55 -0.02 -8.97
CA GLY A 46 6.20 1.40 -9.14
C GLY A 46 6.04 2.17 -7.83
N THR A 47 6.11 1.50 -6.68
CA THR A 47 6.10 2.11 -5.35
C THR A 47 7.36 1.76 -4.55
N LEU A 48 7.61 0.48 -4.25
CA LEU A 48 8.80 0.04 -3.51
C LEU A 48 10.00 -0.27 -4.43
N THR A 49 9.72 -0.71 -5.65
CA THR A 49 10.71 -1.12 -6.66
C THR A 49 10.44 -0.44 -7.99
N VAL A 50 11.48 -0.24 -8.79
CA VAL A 50 11.35 0.23 -10.17
C VAL A 50 10.68 -0.90 -10.98
N PRO A 51 9.62 -0.63 -11.76
CA PRO A 51 9.03 -1.64 -12.64
C PRO A 51 10.06 -2.12 -13.67
N VAL A 52 10.34 -3.42 -13.69
CA VAL A 52 11.39 -4.02 -14.55
C VAL A 52 10.87 -5.12 -15.48
N ILE A 53 9.67 -5.64 -15.24
CA ILE A 53 9.03 -6.64 -16.11
C ILE A 53 8.24 -5.92 -17.20
N ASP A 54 8.54 -6.22 -18.47
CA ASP A 54 7.70 -5.81 -19.60
C ASP A 54 6.53 -6.78 -19.76
N PHE A 55 5.44 -6.47 -19.05
CA PHE A 55 4.20 -7.25 -19.12
C PHE A 55 3.62 -7.30 -20.54
N GLN A 56 3.80 -6.27 -21.38
CA GLN A 56 3.26 -6.30 -22.75
C GLN A 56 4.01 -7.32 -23.61
N ALA A 57 5.34 -7.34 -23.52
CA ALA A 57 6.15 -8.35 -24.19
C ALA A 57 5.82 -9.76 -23.67
N MET A 58 5.67 -9.92 -22.35
CA MET A 58 5.27 -11.20 -21.75
C MET A 58 3.91 -11.68 -22.27
N TYR A 59 2.89 -10.81 -22.30
CA TYR A 59 1.57 -11.18 -22.80
C TYR A 59 1.60 -11.57 -24.28
N ARG A 60 2.37 -10.85 -25.10
CA ARG A 60 2.56 -11.20 -26.52
C ARG A 60 3.28 -12.54 -26.68
N ALA A 61 4.26 -12.84 -25.83
CA ALA A 61 4.98 -14.10 -25.87
C ALA A 61 4.09 -15.29 -25.46
N VAL A 62 3.26 -15.11 -24.43
CA VAL A 62 2.34 -16.16 -23.93
C VAL A 62 1.18 -16.40 -24.89
N LEU A 63 0.51 -15.33 -25.36
CA LEU A 63 -0.74 -15.39 -26.11
C LEU A 63 -0.54 -15.40 -27.63
N GLY A 64 0.59 -14.87 -28.09
CA GLY A 64 0.76 -14.47 -29.49
C GLY A 64 0.13 -13.10 -29.80
N GLU A 65 0.52 -12.53 -30.93
CA GLU A 65 0.15 -11.17 -31.34
C GLU A 65 -1.37 -10.99 -31.53
N GLU A 66 -2.00 -11.92 -32.24
CA GLU A 66 -3.41 -11.84 -32.61
C GLU A 66 -4.32 -11.90 -31.38
N GLU A 67 -4.09 -12.88 -30.50
CA GLU A 67 -4.89 -13.07 -29.28
C GLU A 67 -4.66 -11.91 -28.29
N TYR A 68 -3.43 -11.42 -28.16
CA TYR A 68 -3.11 -10.24 -27.36
C TYR A 68 -3.91 -9.01 -27.82
N LEU A 69 -3.92 -8.71 -29.12
CA LEU A 69 -4.68 -7.58 -29.68
C LEU A 69 -6.19 -7.76 -29.52
N ALA A 70 -6.69 -8.99 -29.67
CA ALA A 70 -8.11 -9.31 -29.46
C ALA A 70 -8.53 -9.09 -28.00
N LEU A 71 -7.73 -9.50 -27.03
CA LEU A 71 -8.03 -9.27 -25.61
C LEU A 71 -7.91 -7.79 -25.23
N LYS A 72 -6.87 -7.10 -25.69
CA LYS A 72 -6.65 -5.68 -25.42
C LYS A 72 -7.77 -4.79 -25.98
N SER A 73 -8.30 -5.12 -27.15
CA SER A 73 -9.40 -4.37 -27.76
C SER A 73 -10.74 -4.58 -27.04
N ARG A 74 -11.00 -5.78 -26.51
CA ARG A 74 -12.21 -6.07 -25.71
C ARG A 74 -12.17 -5.42 -24.32
N LYS A 75 -10.98 -5.23 -23.77
CA LYS A 75 -10.75 -4.73 -22.40
C LYS A 75 -9.74 -3.57 -22.40
N PRO A 76 -10.11 -2.37 -22.90
CA PRO A 76 -9.16 -1.26 -23.00
C PRO A 76 -8.78 -0.66 -21.63
N PHE A 77 -9.67 -0.77 -20.63
CA PHE A 77 -9.48 -0.17 -19.29
C PHE A 77 -9.10 -1.19 -18.21
N THR A 78 -9.24 -2.48 -18.48
CA THR A 78 -8.91 -3.55 -17.53
C THR A 78 -7.70 -4.31 -18.06
N GLY A 79 -6.69 -4.51 -17.19
CA GLY A 79 -5.51 -5.28 -17.54
C GLY A 79 -5.87 -6.70 -17.98
N ILE A 80 -4.98 -7.33 -18.74
CA ILE A 80 -5.11 -8.74 -19.09
C ILE A 80 -4.66 -9.55 -17.87
N ASP A 81 -5.59 -10.32 -17.29
CA ASP A 81 -5.23 -11.38 -16.35
C ASP A 81 -4.80 -12.61 -17.15
N VAL A 82 -3.49 -12.70 -17.41
CA VAL A 82 -2.93 -13.78 -18.24
C VAL A 82 -3.07 -15.15 -17.57
N LEU A 83 -2.98 -15.21 -16.24
CA LEU A 83 -3.03 -16.47 -15.50
C LEU A 83 -4.44 -17.07 -15.57
N HIS A 84 -5.47 -16.25 -15.38
CA HIS A 84 -6.85 -16.69 -15.54
C HIS A 84 -7.14 -17.09 -17.00
N HIS A 85 -6.55 -16.38 -17.98
CA HIS A 85 -6.75 -16.69 -19.39
C HIS A 85 -6.18 -18.06 -19.80
N ILE A 86 -5.01 -18.44 -19.27
CA ILE A 86 -4.34 -19.71 -19.59
C ILE A 86 -4.80 -20.89 -18.71
N GLU A 87 -5.64 -20.64 -17.69
CA GLU A 87 -6.07 -21.65 -16.71
C GLU A 87 -6.71 -22.89 -17.37
N ASN A 88 -7.47 -22.68 -18.44
CA ASN A 88 -8.23 -23.72 -19.15
C ASN A 88 -7.56 -24.18 -20.46
N TRP A 89 -6.30 -23.84 -20.70
CA TRP A 89 -5.57 -24.30 -21.87
C TRP A 89 -5.23 -25.79 -21.78
N SER A 90 -4.88 -26.40 -22.91
CA SER A 90 -4.36 -27.76 -22.88
C SER A 90 -3.07 -27.82 -22.05
N PRO A 91 -2.80 -28.93 -21.34
CA PRO A 91 -1.66 -29.03 -20.41
C PRO A 91 -0.31 -28.62 -21.03
N ASP A 92 -0.05 -28.99 -22.28
CA ASP A 92 1.20 -28.64 -22.96
C ASP A 92 1.30 -27.16 -23.31
N LYS A 93 0.17 -26.52 -23.66
CA LYS A 93 0.13 -25.07 -23.91
C LYS A 93 0.29 -24.29 -22.61
N GLN A 94 -0.39 -24.73 -21.56
CA GLN A 94 -0.29 -24.13 -20.24
C GLN A 94 1.13 -24.24 -19.68
N ARG A 95 1.80 -25.40 -19.83
CA ARG A 95 3.20 -25.57 -19.43
C ARG A 95 4.12 -24.57 -20.13
N ARG A 96 4.02 -24.43 -21.46
CA ARG A 96 4.81 -23.43 -22.20
C ARG A 96 4.52 -22.01 -21.76
N ALA A 97 3.25 -21.67 -21.50
CA ALA A 97 2.88 -20.36 -21.02
C ALA A 97 3.58 -20.05 -19.68
N TYR A 98 3.58 -21.00 -18.74
CA TYR A 98 4.28 -20.85 -17.46
C TYR A 98 5.80 -20.79 -17.61
N GLU A 99 6.39 -21.56 -18.53
CA GLU A 99 7.83 -21.47 -18.84
C GLU A 99 8.20 -20.06 -19.31
N ILE A 100 7.42 -19.49 -20.24
CA ILE A 100 7.62 -18.12 -20.72
C ILE A 100 7.47 -17.11 -19.57
N ILE A 101 6.43 -17.24 -18.74
CA ILE A 101 6.23 -16.33 -17.60
C ILE A 101 7.43 -16.40 -16.64
N ALA A 102 7.89 -17.61 -16.30
CA ALA A 102 9.05 -17.80 -15.43
C ALA A 102 10.33 -17.17 -15.99
N ASP A 103 10.54 -17.23 -17.32
CA ASP A 103 11.68 -16.57 -17.95
C ASP A 103 11.62 -15.03 -17.82
N PHE A 104 10.43 -14.44 -17.94
CA PHE A 104 10.24 -13.00 -17.71
C PHE A 104 10.40 -12.61 -16.24
N GLU A 105 9.90 -13.45 -15.32
CA GLU A 105 10.07 -13.25 -13.87
C GLU A 105 11.54 -13.31 -13.47
N GLN A 106 12.30 -14.28 -13.98
CA GLN A 106 13.73 -14.39 -13.72
C GLN A 106 14.49 -13.15 -14.22
N GLN A 107 14.17 -12.67 -15.43
CA GLN A 107 14.74 -11.42 -15.95
C GLN A 107 14.38 -10.20 -15.09
N GLY A 108 13.17 -10.16 -14.54
CA GLY A 108 12.72 -9.14 -13.60
C GLY A 108 13.53 -9.17 -12.31
N LEU A 109 13.72 -10.35 -11.73
CA LEU A 109 14.54 -10.56 -10.53
C LEU A 109 15.98 -10.11 -10.75
N ASP A 110 16.59 -10.48 -11.88
CA ASP A 110 17.98 -10.13 -12.20
C ASP A 110 18.19 -8.60 -12.35
N ARG A 111 17.14 -7.88 -12.76
CA ARG A 111 17.17 -6.43 -13.00
C ARG A 111 16.58 -5.62 -11.84
N LEU A 112 16.14 -6.28 -10.77
CA LEU A 112 15.38 -5.66 -9.69
C LEU A 112 16.16 -4.50 -9.07
N GLN A 113 15.46 -3.37 -8.95
CA GLN A 113 16.00 -2.13 -8.39
C GLN A 113 15.01 -1.54 -7.41
N ILE A 114 15.51 -1.07 -6.28
CA ILE A 114 14.70 -0.30 -5.32
C ILE A 114 14.31 1.03 -5.94
N MET A 115 13.06 1.44 -5.75
CA MET A 115 12.57 2.74 -6.23
C MET A 115 13.36 3.86 -5.54
N PRO A 116 14.02 4.76 -6.28
CA PRO A 116 14.70 5.90 -5.67
C PRO A 116 13.69 6.87 -5.05
N GLY A 117 13.90 7.24 -3.78
CA GLY A 117 13.02 8.12 -3.01
C GLY A 117 13.62 8.53 -1.69
#